data_AF-A0A929DJS1-F1
#
_entry.id   AF-A0A929DJS1-F1
#
_cell.length_a   1.000
_cell.length_b   1.000
_cell.length_c   1.000
_cell.angle_alpha   90.00
_cell.angle_beta   90.00
_cell.angle_gamma   90.00
#
_symmetry.space_group_name_H-M   'P 1'
#
loop_
_entity.id
_entity.type
_entity.pdbx_description
1 polymer ?
#
loop_
_entity_poly.entity_id
_entity_poly.type
_entity_poly.pdbx_seq_one_letter_code
_entity_poly.pdbx_strand_id
1 'polypeptide(L)'
;MTELKGIQLPDYLVIIAYFLLIVIIGYYFKRYIKQAKDYFAAGNVMPWWLAGTSFFMASFSTLLFVIYSEISYKYGVVGIVITWIGPVCILLGGYFTAHLWRRARVITPLGFMERRYNS
;
A
#
# COMPACT_ATOMS: atom_id res chain seq x y z
N MET A 1 40.10 0.74 -9.19
CA MET A 1 39.08 0.44 -8.17
C MET A 1 38.79 1.76 -7.48
N THR A 2 37.81 2.50 -7.99
CA THR A 2 37.47 3.85 -7.54
C THR A 2 37.00 3.82 -6.09
N GLU A 3 37.61 4.65 -5.26
CA GLU A 3 37.24 4.95 -3.87
C GLU A 3 35.72 4.87 -3.65
N LEU A 4 35.28 3.92 -2.83
CA LEU A 4 33.90 3.87 -2.34
C LEU A 4 33.71 5.06 -1.40
N LYS A 5 33.31 6.19 -1.97
CA LYS A 5 32.92 7.37 -1.21
C LYS A 5 31.75 6.95 -0.32
N GLY A 6 31.98 6.90 0.98
CA GLY A 6 30.95 6.56 1.97
C GLY A 6 29.76 7.53 1.89
N ILE A 7 28.69 7.20 2.61
CA ILE A 7 27.44 7.98 2.63
C ILE A 7 27.75 9.45 2.87
N GLN A 8 27.34 10.31 1.94
CA GLN A 8 27.64 11.73 1.97
C GLN A 8 26.64 12.46 2.87
N LEU A 9 27.02 13.63 3.38
CA LEU A 9 26.14 14.46 4.22
C LEU A 9 24.76 14.75 3.58
N PRO A 10 24.64 15.00 2.26
CA PRO A 10 23.33 15.14 1.61
C PRO A 10 22.44 13.91 1.73
N ASP A 11 23.00 12.70 1.71
CA ASP A 11 22.22 11.46 1.79
C ASP A 11 21.55 11.32 3.16
N TYR A 12 22.28 11.64 4.23
CA TYR A 12 21.72 11.67 5.59
C TYR A 12 20.62 12.72 5.75
N LEU A 13 20.79 13.90 5.15
CA LEU A 13 19.77 14.96 5.20
C LEU A 13 18.46 14.51 4.54
N VAL A 14 18.54 13.83 3.39
CA VAL A 14 17.35 13.31 2.69
C VAL A 14 16.63 12.25 3.54
N ILE A 15 17.38 11.34 4.17
CA ILE A 15 16.81 10.30 5.04
C ILE A 15 16.08 10.94 6.24
N ILE A 16 16.73 11.87 6.94
CA ILE A 16 16.13 12.54 8.11
C ILE A 16 14.89 13.34 7.70
N ALA A 17 14.97 14.09 6.59
CA ALA A 17 13.84 14.87 6.09
C ALA A 17 12.64 13.97 5.74
N TYR A 18 12.88 12.80 5.14
CA TYR A 18 11.83 11.83 4.82
C TYR A 18 11.10 11.31 6.07
N PHE A 19 11.85 10.90 7.11
CA PHE A 19 11.24 10.45 8.36
C PHE A 19 10.47 11.56 9.06
N LEU A 20 11.01 12.77 9.11
CA LEU A 20 10.31 13.93 9.67
C LEU A 20 9.00 14.21 8.92
N LEU A 21 9.03 14.17 7.59
CA LEU A 21 7.85 14.36 6.76
C LEU A 21 6.76 13.34 7.08
N ILE A 22 7.10 12.05 7.22
CA ILE A 22 6.12 11.01 7.58
C ILE A 22 5.51 11.28 8.96
N VAL A 23 6.33 11.63 9.95
CA VAL A 23 5.86 11.93 11.32
C VAL A 23 4.95 13.15 11.33
N ILE A 24 5.31 14.21 10.60
CA ILE A 24 4.51 15.44 10.48
C ILE A 24 3.15 15.13 9.85
N ILE A 25 3.11 14.35 8.76
CA ILE A 25 1.86 13.93 8.12
C ILE A 25 1.01 13.12 9.10
N GLY A 26 1.59 12.12 9.77
CA GLY A 26 0.86 11.30 10.75
C GLY A 26 0.29 12.14 11.90
N TYR A 27 1.08 13.07 12.42
CA TYR A 27 0.63 13.99 13.48
C TYR A 27 -0.48 14.92 13.00
N TYR A 28 -0.37 15.45 11.78
CA TYR A 28 -1.41 16.29 11.17
C TYR A 28 -2.73 15.54 11.01
N PHE A 29 -2.69 14.30 10.53
CA PHE A 29 -3.90 13.50 10.30
C PHE A 29 -4.56 12.98 11.59
N LYS A 30 -3.81 12.86 12.69
CA LYS A 30 -4.33 12.47 14.02
C LYS A 30 -5.56 13.29 14.43
N ARG A 31 -5.59 14.61 14.14
CA ARG A 31 -6.69 15.50 14.56
C ARG A 31 -8.04 15.17 13.91
N TYR A 32 -8.05 14.43 12.82
CA TYR A 32 -9.25 14.04 12.08
C TYR A 32 -9.82 12.69 12.54
N ILE A 33 -9.08 11.93 13.34
CA ILE A 33 -9.51 10.62 13.83
C ILE A 33 -10.21 10.82 15.17
N LYS A 34 -11.55 10.77 15.18
CA LYS A 34 -12.36 10.89 16.41
C LYS A 34 -13.05 9.58 16.81
N GLN A 35 -13.45 8.78 15.83
CA GLN A 35 -14.11 7.50 16.03
C GLN A 35 -13.36 6.37 15.32
N ALA A 36 -13.61 5.11 15.72
CA ALA A 36 -13.03 3.94 15.05
C ALA A 36 -13.36 3.90 13.54
N LYS A 37 -14.55 4.38 13.14
CA LYS A 37 -14.93 4.52 11.74
C LYS A 37 -14.03 5.48 10.96
N ASP A 38 -13.55 6.55 11.58
CA ASP A 38 -12.65 7.52 10.94
C ASP A 38 -11.27 6.91 10.73
N TYR A 39 -10.85 6.02 11.63
CA TYR A 39 -9.58 5.29 11.52
C TYR A 39 -9.61 4.23 10.42
N PHE A 40 -10.67 3.42 10.36
CA PHE A 40 -10.73 2.28 9.43
C PHE A 40 -11.34 2.60 8.07
N ALA A 41 -12.35 3.47 8.00
CA ALA A 41 -13.05 3.80 6.76
C ALA A 41 -12.77 5.23 6.26
N ALA A 42 -11.85 5.97 6.92
CA ALA A 42 -11.57 7.37 6.61
C ALA A 42 -12.86 8.22 6.49
N GLY A 43 -13.87 7.93 7.32
CA GLY A 43 -15.15 8.63 7.32
C GLY A 43 -16.02 8.42 6.06
N ASN A 44 -15.69 7.46 5.19
CA ASN A 44 -16.30 7.27 3.85
C ASN A 44 -16.10 8.45 2.88
N VAL A 45 -15.15 9.34 3.15
CA VAL A 45 -14.86 10.52 2.30
C VAL A 45 -13.59 10.38 1.46
N MET A 46 -12.92 9.22 1.54
CA MET A 46 -11.68 8.96 0.80
C MET A 46 -11.94 8.98 -0.71
N PRO A 47 -11.24 9.83 -1.48
CA PRO A 47 -11.37 9.81 -2.92
C PRO A 47 -10.75 8.54 -3.50
N TRP A 48 -11.36 8.00 -4.55
CA TRP A 48 -11.00 6.70 -5.13
C TRP A 48 -9.53 6.62 -5.59
N TRP A 49 -8.97 7.73 -6.09
CA TRP A 49 -7.58 7.78 -6.55
C TRP A 49 -6.60 7.63 -5.38
N LEU A 50 -6.90 8.24 -4.23
CA LEU A 50 -6.05 8.16 -3.03
C LEU A 50 -6.14 6.76 -2.38
N ALA A 51 -7.33 6.17 -2.37
CA ALA A 51 -7.51 4.79 -1.93
C ALA A 51 -6.75 3.81 -2.84
N GLY A 52 -6.80 4.01 -4.16
CA GLY A 52 -6.10 3.18 -5.13
C GLY A 52 -4.57 3.28 -5.03
N THR A 53 -4.03 4.49 -4.88
CA THR A 53 -2.58 4.67 -4.70
C THR A 53 -2.09 4.10 -3.37
N SER A 54 -2.86 4.26 -2.29
CA SER A 54 -2.54 3.66 -0.99
C SER A 54 -2.52 2.14 -1.05
N PHE A 55 -3.51 1.52 -1.70
CA PHE A 55 -3.55 0.07 -1.92
C PHE A 55 -2.35 -0.43 -2.73
N PHE A 56 -2.00 0.28 -3.80
CA PHE A 56 -0.84 -0.04 -4.61
C PHE A 56 0.45 0.02 -3.79
N MET A 57 0.68 1.10 -3.04
CA MET A 57 1.85 1.26 -2.17
C MET A 57 1.93 0.17 -1.09
N ALA A 58 0.81 -0.19 -0.47
CA ALA A 58 0.75 -1.23 0.56
C ALA A 58 1.14 -2.64 0.06
N SER A 59 1.09 -2.85 -1.27
CA SER A 59 1.47 -4.11 -1.89
C SER A 59 2.98 -4.23 -2.14
N PHE A 60 3.75 -3.14 -2.01
CA PHE A 60 5.20 -3.16 -2.23
C PHE A 60 5.98 -3.47 -0.96
N SER A 61 7.06 -4.22 -1.16
CA SER A 61 8.07 -4.49 -0.15
C SER A 61 9.45 -4.36 -0.77
N THR A 62 10.45 -4.00 0.04
CA THR A 62 11.85 -3.88 -0.41
C THR A 62 12.37 -5.18 -1.02
N LEU A 63 11.94 -6.31 -0.48
CA LEU A 63 12.29 -7.66 -0.93
C LEU A 63 11.79 -7.94 -2.36
N LEU A 64 10.63 -7.40 -2.74
CA LEU A 64 10.06 -7.62 -4.06
C LEU A 64 10.94 -7.00 -5.15
N PHE A 65 11.59 -5.86 -4.91
CA PHE A 65 12.50 -5.25 -5.89
C PHE A 65 13.69 -6.16 -6.23
N VAL A 66 14.23 -6.86 -5.24
CA VAL A 66 15.34 -7.79 -5.44
C VAL A 66 14.86 -9.02 -6.22
N ILE A 67 13.72 -9.59 -5.84
CA ILE A 67 13.16 -10.77 -6.51
C ILE A 67 12.81 -10.49 -7.97
N TYR A 68 12.12 -9.38 -8.25
CA TYR A 68 11.75 -9.05 -9.63
C TYR A 68 12.96 -8.73 -10.50
N SER A 69 14.01 -8.13 -9.93
CA SER A 69 15.30 -7.95 -10.61
C SER A 69 15.95 -9.29 -10.95
N GLU A 70 15.99 -10.23 -10.00
CA GLU A 70 16.54 -11.57 -10.21
C GLU A 70 15.78 -12.35 -11.29
N ILE A 71 14.44 -12.34 -11.24
CA ILE A 71 13.59 -13.02 -12.22
C ILE A 71 13.81 -12.42 -13.62
N SER A 72 13.89 -11.09 -13.72
CA SER A 72 14.13 -10.41 -14.99
C SER A 72 15.54 -10.69 -15.52
N TYR A 73 16.53 -10.83 -14.64
CA TYR A 73 17.89 -11.20 -15.01
C TYR A 73 17.97 -12.63 -15.57
N LYS A 74 17.26 -13.59 -14.95
CA LYS A 74 17.26 -15.00 -15.37
C LYS A 74 16.36 -15.29 -16.57
N TYR A 75 15.20 -14.66 -16.64
CA TYR A 75 14.11 -15.03 -17.57
C TYR A 75 13.66 -13.88 -18.49
N GLY A 76 14.32 -12.72 -18.43
CA GLY A 76 14.05 -11.58 -19.31
C GLY A 76 12.60 -11.11 -19.23
N VAL A 77 11.89 -11.22 -20.36
CA VAL A 77 10.52 -10.71 -20.57
C VAL A 77 9.50 -11.33 -19.61
N VAL A 78 9.77 -12.52 -19.07
CA VAL A 78 8.87 -13.18 -18.11
C VAL A 78 8.62 -12.32 -16.87
N GLY A 79 9.63 -11.60 -16.38
CA GLY A 79 9.48 -10.68 -15.24
C GLY A 79 8.47 -9.55 -15.51
N ILE A 80 8.45 -9.06 -16.75
CA ILE A 80 7.49 -8.05 -17.22
C ILE A 80 6.08 -8.64 -17.23
N VAL A 81 5.90 -9.81 -17.84
CA VAL A 81 4.56 -10.44 -17.96
C VAL A 81 3.95 -10.68 -16.57
N ILE A 82 4.72 -11.19 -15.61
CA ILE A 82 4.26 -11.41 -14.23
C ILE A 82 3.80 -10.08 -13.60
N THR A 83 4.58 -9.02 -13.78
CA THR A 83 4.27 -7.70 -13.23
C THR A 83 3.00 -7.10 -13.86
N TRP A 84 2.77 -7.31 -15.16
CA TRP A 84 1.61 -6.78 -15.87
C TRP A 84 0.31 -7.54 -15.59
N ILE A 85 0.38 -8.83 -15.25
CA ILE A 85 -0.81 -9.61 -14.86
C ILE A 85 -1.38 -9.13 -13.52
N GLY A 86 -0.54 -8.70 -12.58
CA GLY A 86 -0.95 -8.26 -11.24
C GLY A 86 -2.06 -7.19 -11.26
N PRO A 87 -1.87 -6.04 -11.93
CA PRO A 87 -2.90 -5.01 -12.07
C PRO A 87 -4.19 -5.52 -12.71
N VAL A 88 -4.10 -6.39 -13.72
CA VAL A 88 -5.28 -6.96 -14.39
C VAL A 88 -6.11 -7.80 -13.41
N CYS A 89 -5.45 -8.66 -12.62
CA CYS A 89 -6.10 -9.45 -11.58
C CYS A 89 -6.77 -8.58 -10.51
N ILE A 90 -6.11 -7.49 -10.09
CA ILE A 90 -6.66 -6.54 -9.11
C ILE A 90 -7.90 -5.84 -9.66
N LEU A 91 -7.88 -5.40 -10.93
CA LEU A 91 -9.03 -4.76 -11.57
C LEU A 91 -10.22 -5.71 -11.69
N LEU A 92 -9.98 -6.94 -12.14
CA LEU A 92 -11.02 -7.97 -12.22
C LEU A 92 -11.58 -8.32 -10.84
N GLY A 93 -10.70 -8.57 -9.86
CA GLY A 93 -11.10 -8.86 -8.48
C GLY A 93 -11.91 -7.73 -7.87
N GLY A 94 -11.49 -6.47 -8.08
CA GLY A 94 -12.23 -5.29 -7.67
C GLY A 94 -13.60 -5.20 -8.31
N TYR A 95 -13.71 -5.43 -9.62
CA TYR A 95 -14.98 -5.41 -10.34
C TYR A 95 -15.99 -6.42 -9.77
N PHE A 96 -15.56 -7.66 -9.54
CA PHE A 96 -16.44 -8.72 -9.03
C PHE A 96 -16.73 -8.60 -7.53
N THR A 97 -15.78 -8.16 -6.71
CA THR A 97 -15.96 -8.21 -5.24
C THR A 97 -16.37 -6.87 -4.62
N ALA A 98 -16.10 -5.73 -5.26
CA ALA A 98 -16.36 -4.42 -4.66
C ALA A 98 -17.84 -4.20 -4.35
N HIS A 99 -18.75 -4.68 -5.21
CA HIS A 99 -20.19 -4.54 -4.98
C HIS A 99 -20.67 -5.36 -3.78
N LEU A 100 -20.11 -6.55 -3.55
CA LEU A 100 -20.40 -7.40 -2.40
C LEU A 100 -19.90 -6.75 -1.09
N TRP A 101 -18.67 -6.23 -1.11
CA TRP A 101 -18.09 -5.51 0.02
C TRP A 101 -18.89 -4.25 0.39
N ARG A 102 -19.33 -3.48 -0.60
CA ARG A 102 -20.16 -2.29 -0.35
C ARG A 102 -21.52 -2.63 0.27
N ARG A 103 -22.11 -3.78 -0.08
CA ARG A 103 -23.38 -4.25 0.50
C ARG A 103 -23.24 -4.73 1.94
N ALA A 104 -22.09 -5.32 2.30
CA ALA A 104 -21.86 -5.82 3.64
C ALA A 104 -21.89 -4.72 4.72
N ARG A 105 -21.53 -3.47 4.36
CA ARG A 105 -21.45 -2.31 5.26
C ARG A 105 -20.64 -2.57 6.53
N VAL A 106 -19.64 -3.45 6.43
CA VAL A 106 -18.72 -3.77 7.52
C VAL A 106 -17.43 -2.99 7.31
N ILE A 107 -16.90 -2.45 8.40
CA ILE A 107 -15.74 -1.57 8.39
C ILE A 107 -14.43 -2.36 8.59
N THR A 108 -14.49 -3.49 9.29
CA THR A 108 -13.35 -4.35 9.58
C THR A 108 -13.54 -5.75 8.99
N PRO A 109 -12.49 -6.39 8.45
CA PRO A 109 -12.58 -7.78 8.01
C PRO A 109 -13.01 -8.73 9.14
N LEU A 110 -12.53 -8.47 10.37
CA LEU A 110 -12.91 -9.24 11.55
C LEU A 110 -14.40 -9.14 11.84
N GLY A 111 -14.97 -7.93 11.80
CA GLY A 111 -16.42 -7.75 12.00
C GLY A 111 -17.27 -8.44 10.93
N PHE A 112 -16.70 -8.72 9.75
CA PHE A 112 -17.40 -9.47 8.70
C PHE A 112 -17.42 -10.96 9.05
N MET A 113 -16.31 -11.49 9.57
CA MET A 113 -16.24 -12.87 10.05
C MET A 113 -17.18 -13.08 11.23
N GLU A 114 -17.18 -12.17 12.21
CA GLU A 114 -18.07 -12.20 13.38
C GLU A 114 -19.54 -12.24 12.97
N ARG A 115 -19.96 -11.36 12.06
CA ARG A 115 -21.34 -11.32 11.56
C ARG A 115 -21.75 -12.57 10.79
N ARG A 116 -20.81 -13.23 10.12
CA ARG A 116 -21.08 -14.41 9.27
C ARG A 116 -21.04 -15.71 10.06
N TYR A 117 -20.16 -15.82 11.05
CA TYR A 117 -19.89 -17.06 11.79
C TYR A 117 -20.30 -17.00 13.27
N ASN A 118 -20.83 -15.88 13.74
CA ASN A 118 -21.48 -15.72 15.04
C ASN A 118 -20.59 -16.16 16.23
N SER A 119 -19.37 -15.62 16.31
CA SER A 119 -18.47 -15.77 17.47
C SER A 119 -18.64 -14.63 18.45
#